data_AF-A0A2N9EM06-F1
#
_entry.id   AF-A0A2N9EM06-F1
#
_cell.length_a   1.000
_cell.length_b   1.000
_cell.length_c   1.000
_cell.angle_alpha   90.00
_cell.angle_beta   90.00
_cell.angle_gamma   90.00
#
_symmetry.space_group_name_H-M   'P 1'
#
loop_
_entity.id
_entity.type
_entity.pdbx_description
1 polymer ?
#
loop_
_entity_poly.entity_id
_entity_poly.type
_entity_poly.pdbx_seq_one_letter_code
_entity_poly.pdbx_strand_id
1 'polypeptide(L)'
;MENFARTQINLSTADDFFLSGINIPRSTSNPLGSNVTRITVDQIPSLNTLGISIARIDFAPYGVNPPHTHPRATEVLVVLEGTLYVGFVTSNPDNRLFAKILNKGDVIVFPIGLIHFQINMGQTNAVALPHFNSQNPGFITIANAVFGSNPPINPDVLTKAFQLDMDVINYLQKQLWLNND
;
A
#
# COMPACT_ATOMS: atom_id res chain seq x y z
N MET A 1 -15.14 5.42 -13.09
CA MET A 1 -15.68 6.40 -12.13
C MET A 1 -16.94 5.79 -11.54
N GLU A 2 -16.85 5.28 -10.31
CA GLU A 2 -18.06 4.98 -9.55
C GLU A 2 -18.62 6.31 -9.02
N ASN A 3 -19.87 6.59 -9.33
CA ASN A 3 -20.53 7.84 -8.97
C ASN A 3 -20.99 7.78 -7.52
N PHE A 4 -20.16 8.25 -6.59
CA PHE A 4 -20.64 8.60 -5.26
C PHE A 4 -21.58 9.80 -5.38
N ALA A 5 -22.78 9.70 -4.79
CA ALA A 5 -23.73 10.80 -4.73
C ALA A 5 -23.07 12.02 -4.05
N ARG A 6 -23.24 13.21 -4.63
CA ARG A 6 -22.69 14.44 -4.07
C ARG A 6 -23.67 15.02 -3.06
N THR A 7 -23.25 15.15 -1.80
CA THR A 7 -23.91 16.05 -0.86
C THR A 7 -23.60 17.50 -1.26
N GLN A 8 -24.59 18.39 -1.25
CA GLN A 8 -24.34 19.81 -1.52
C GLN A 8 -23.54 20.40 -0.35
N ILE A 9 -22.46 21.13 -0.64
CA ILE A 9 -21.59 21.73 0.41
C ILE A 9 -22.41 22.58 1.40
N ASN A 10 -23.44 23.29 0.93
CA ASN A 10 -24.29 24.12 1.78
C ASN A 10 -25.21 23.33 2.73
N LEU A 11 -25.30 22.00 2.54
CA LEU A 11 -26.02 21.08 3.42
C LEU A 11 -25.07 20.22 4.26
N SER A 12 -23.76 20.38 4.09
CA SER A 12 -22.74 19.66 4.84
C SER A 12 -22.34 20.37 6.13
N THR A 13 -21.81 19.62 7.08
CA THR A 13 -21.21 20.15 8.31
C THR A 13 -19.69 19.94 8.32
N ALA A 14 -18.99 20.48 9.30
CA ALA A 14 -17.55 20.24 9.46
C ALA A 14 -17.22 18.74 9.62
N ASP A 15 -18.13 17.96 10.19
CA ASP A 15 -17.95 16.52 10.42
C ASP A 15 -17.89 15.73 9.10
N ASP A 16 -18.51 16.23 8.01
CA ASP A 16 -18.43 15.60 6.69
C ASP A 16 -17.02 15.72 6.05
N PHE A 17 -16.17 16.60 6.58
CA PHE A 17 -14.82 16.91 6.08
C PHE A 17 -13.70 16.52 7.05
N PHE A 18 -14.03 15.77 8.10
CA PHE A 18 -13.14 15.55 9.22
C PHE A 18 -13.02 14.07 9.59
N LEU A 19 -11.81 13.65 9.94
CA LEU A 19 -11.55 12.37 10.58
C LEU A 19 -10.47 12.55 11.66
N SER A 20 -10.77 12.08 12.86
CA SER A 20 -9.82 12.06 13.99
C SER A 20 -9.17 10.68 14.15
N GLY A 21 -8.06 10.61 14.90
CA GLY A 21 -7.49 9.34 15.34
C GLY A 21 -6.39 8.76 14.45
N ILE A 22 -5.98 9.44 13.37
CA ILE A 22 -4.81 9.02 12.57
C ILE A 22 -3.50 9.06 13.37
N ASN A 23 -3.45 9.81 14.47
CA ASN A 23 -2.30 9.84 15.37
C ASN A 23 -2.14 8.56 16.20
N ILE A 24 -3.19 7.73 16.30
CA ILE A 24 -3.19 6.52 17.12
C ILE A 24 -2.59 5.36 16.31
N PRO A 25 -1.47 4.76 16.76
CA PRO A 25 -0.89 3.60 16.08
C PRO A 25 -1.87 2.44 16.01
N ARG A 26 -1.88 1.70 14.89
CA ARG A 26 -2.62 0.45 14.77
C ARG A 26 -1.76 -0.77 15.09
N SER A 27 -2.43 -1.87 15.40
CA SER A 27 -1.77 -3.14 15.74
C SER A 27 -0.98 -3.67 14.56
N THR A 28 0.31 -3.91 14.78
CA THR A 28 1.22 -4.57 13.85
C THR A 28 1.43 -6.05 14.20
N SER A 29 0.58 -6.61 15.07
CA SER A 29 0.64 -8.01 15.53
C SER A 29 0.12 -8.98 14.45
N ASN A 30 0.78 -9.00 13.31
CA ASN A 30 0.55 -9.90 12.19
C ASN A 30 1.90 -10.31 11.57
N PRO A 31 1.93 -11.36 10.73
CA PRO A 31 3.18 -11.87 10.14
C PRO A 31 3.98 -10.86 9.29
N LEU A 32 3.33 -9.82 8.74
CA LEU A 32 4.01 -8.76 8.01
C LEU A 32 4.62 -7.71 8.96
N GLY A 33 4.19 -7.64 10.22
CA GLY A 33 4.70 -6.66 11.18
C GLY A 33 4.34 -5.21 10.82
N SER A 34 3.32 -4.99 9.98
CA SER A 34 2.89 -3.65 9.56
C SER A 34 1.37 -3.53 9.52
N ASN A 35 0.86 -2.29 9.56
CA ASN A 35 -0.55 -2.00 9.34
C ASN A 35 -0.73 -0.76 8.48
N VAL A 36 -1.62 -0.81 7.49
CA VAL A 36 -1.97 0.31 6.60
C VAL A 36 -3.38 0.79 6.91
N THR A 37 -3.49 1.93 7.59
CA THR A 37 -4.77 2.61 7.80
C THR A 37 -5.06 3.57 6.65
N ARG A 38 -5.89 3.12 5.70
CA ARG A 38 -6.30 3.91 4.54
C ARG A 38 -7.35 4.95 4.90
N ILE A 39 -7.21 6.15 4.34
CA ILE A 39 -8.15 7.27 4.53
C ILE A 39 -8.50 7.79 3.14
N THR A 40 -9.41 7.08 2.51
CA THR A 40 -9.89 7.32 1.15
C THR A 40 -11.29 7.92 1.18
N VAL A 41 -11.90 8.11 0.01
CA VAL A 41 -13.32 8.50 -0.11
C VAL A 41 -14.27 7.63 0.73
N ASP A 42 -13.91 6.38 1.02
CA ASP A 42 -14.73 5.48 1.83
C ASP A 42 -14.71 5.84 3.32
N GLN A 43 -13.66 6.51 3.80
CA GLN A 43 -13.53 6.96 5.20
C GLN A 43 -13.90 8.44 5.35
N ILE A 44 -13.59 9.26 4.34
CA ILE A 44 -13.95 10.69 4.30
C ILE A 44 -14.70 10.93 2.97
N PRO A 45 -16.04 10.83 2.96
CA PRO A 45 -16.85 10.97 1.74
C PRO A 45 -16.62 12.27 0.97
N SER A 46 -16.25 13.35 1.67
CA SER A 46 -15.94 14.64 1.05
C SER A 46 -14.65 14.67 0.23
N LEU A 47 -13.80 13.63 0.28
CA LEU A 47 -12.71 13.44 -0.68
C LEU A 47 -13.22 13.16 -2.10
N ASN A 48 -14.51 12.84 -2.25
CA ASN A 48 -15.12 12.64 -3.56
C ASN A 48 -14.90 13.87 -4.45
N THR A 49 -14.41 13.63 -5.67
CA THR A 49 -14.08 14.62 -6.70
C THR A 49 -12.86 15.50 -6.44
N LEU A 50 -12.23 15.41 -5.26
CA LEU A 50 -11.04 16.22 -4.92
C LEU A 50 -9.73 15.60 -5.42
N GLY A 51 -9.76 14.33 -5.84
CA GLY A 51 -8.61 13.67 -6.45
C GLY A 51 -7.44 13.46 -5.50
N ILE A 52 -7.68 13.38 -4.19
CA ILE A 52 -6.65 13.17 -3.17
C ILE A 52 -7.12 12.21 -2.07
N SER A 53 -6.17 11.50 -1.46
CA SER A 53 -6.36 10.72 -0.24
C SER A 53 -5.03 10.55 0.49
N ILE A 54 -5.08 10.02 1.71
CA ILE A 54 -3.89 9.69 2.51
C ILE A 54 -4.02 8.30 3.11
N ALA A 55 -2.92 7.77 3.64
CA ALA A 55 -2.97 6.66 4.59
C ALA A 55 -1.94 6.89 5.68
N ARG A 56 -2.05 6.12 6.77
CA ARG A 56 -0.99 5.94 7.76
C ARG A 56 -0.47 4.52 7.67
N ILE A 57 0.83 4.35 7.78
CA ILE A 57 1.45 3.04 7.90
C ILE A 57 2.22 2.95 9.21
N ASP A 58 1.89 1.96 10.04
CA ASP A 58 2.61 1.61 11.26
C ASP A 58 3.47 0.37 10.99
N PHE A 59 4.72 0.38 11.45
CA PHE A 59 5.65 -0.74 11.34
C PHE A 59 6.21 -1.12 12.71
N ALA A 60 6.13 -2.40 13.06
CA ALA A 60 6.97 -3.01 14.09
C ALA A 60 8.44 -3.04 13.63
N PRO A 61 9.42 -3.32 14.52
CA PRO A 61 10.79 -3.61 14.09
C PRO A 61 10.78 -4.74 13.07
N TYR A 62 11.49 -4.55 11.94
CA TYR A 62 11.55 -5.48 10.81
C TYR A 62 10.22 -5.73 10.09
N GLY A 63 9.18 -4.95 10.38
CA GLY A 63 7.91 -4.99 9.68
C GLY A 63 8.04 -4.56 8.22
N VAL A 64 7.25 -5.19 7.35
CA VAL A 64 7.27 -5.02 5.90
C VAL A 64 5.90 -4.59 5.41
N ASN A 65 5.87 -3.57 4.55
CA ASN A 65 4.77 -3.37 3.62
C ASN A 65 5.22 -3.99 2.30
N PRO A 66 4.68 -5.17 1.93
CA PRO A 66 5.24 -6.04 0.89
C PRO A 66 5.18 -5.38 -0.49
N PRO A 67 5.86 -5.94 -1.51
CA PRO A 67 5.75 -5.44 -2.87
C PRO A 67 4.28 -5.26 -3.29
N HIS A 68 3.92 -4.03 -3.65
CA HIS A 68 2.57 -3.65 -4.05
C HIS A 68 2.59 -2.53 -5.09
N THR A 69 1.42 -2.23 -5.66
CA THR A 69 1.24 -1.13 -6.61
C THR A 69 -0.11 -0.43 -6.42
N HIS A 70 -0.14 0.85 -6.80
CA HIS A 70 -1.35 1.66 -6.88
C HIS A 70 -1.75 1.88 -8.34
N PRO A 71 -2.81 1.22 -8.84
CA PRO A 71 -3.19 1.31 -10.25
C PRO A 71 -3.75 2.68 -10.64
N ARG A 72 -4.11 3.54 -9.66
CA ARG A 72 -4.81 4.80 -9.91
C ARG A 72 -4.15 6.02 -9.26
N ALA A 73 -2.96 5.89 -8.66
CA ALA A 73 -2.29 7.03 -8.02
C ALA A 73 -0.77 6.91 -8.03
N THR A 74 -0.12 8.06 -8.12
CA THR A 74 1.23 8.30 -7.60
C THR A 74 1.15 8.48 -6.10
N GLU A 75 2.14 7.97 -5.37
CA GLU A 75 2.27 8.13 -3.92
C GLU A 75 3.43 9.08 -3.58
N VAL A 76 3.21 9.96 -2.62
CA VAL A 76 4.26 10.72 -1.93
C VAL A 76 4.27 10.30 -0.46
N LEU A 77 5.34 9.65 -0.02
CA LEU A 77 5.49 9.14 1.33
C LEU A 77 6.43 10.02 2.14
N VAL A 78 5.97 10.41 3.33
CA VAL A 78 6.78 11.10 4.35
C VAL A 78 6.99 10.18 5.55
N VAL A 79 8.22 10.06 6.04
CA VAL A 79 8.50 9.32 7.27
C VAL A 79 8.26 10.23 8.47
N LEU A 80 7.34 9.84 9.36
CA LEU A 80 7.03 10.58 10.59
C LEU A 80 7.90 10.13 11.77
N GLU A 81 8.24 8.84 11.83
CA GLU A 81 9.03 8.23 12.90
C GLU A 81 9.85 7.05 12.39
N GLY A 82 10.98 6.77 13.04
CA GLY A 82 11.84 5.61 12.75
C GLY A 82 12.68 5.76 11.48
N THR A 83 13.11 4.60 10.96
CA THR A 83 13.97 4.46 9.78
C THR A 83 13.42 3.38 8.87
N LEU A 84 13.19 3.70 7.60
CA LEU A 84 12.64 2.77 6.61
C LEU A 84 13.63 2.57 5.46
N TYR A 85 13.89 1.33 5.07
CA TYR A 85 14.40 1.03 3.75
C TYR A 85 13.22 0.93 2.79
N VAL A 86 13.22 1.74 1.75
CA VAL A 86 12.12 1.84 0.79
C VAL A 86 12.67 1.74 -0.62
N GLY A 87 11.84 1.28 -1.56
CA GLY A 87 12.22 1.32 -2.96
C GLY A 87 11.09 1.00 -3.92
N PHE A 88 11.31 1.34 -5.19
CA PHE A 88 10.45 1.00 -6.31
C PHE A 88 11.26 0.49 -7.50
N VAL A 89 10.61 -0.26 -8.37
CA VAL A 89 11.22 -0.87 -9.55
C VAL A 89 10.59 -0.27 -10.80
N THR A 90 11.42 0.17 -11.76
CA THR A 90 10.94 0.68 -13.06
C THR A 90 10.36 -0.45 -13.92
N SER A 91 9.61 -0.09 -14.95
CA SER A 91 9.13 -1.06 -15.93
C SER A 91 10.25 -1.69 -16.75
N ASN A 92 9.90 -2.71 -17.53
CA ASN A 92 10.74 -3.28 -18.58
C ASN A 92 11.27 -2.20 -19.55
N PRO A 93 12.44 -2.43 -20.16
CA PRO A 93 13.29 -3.62 -20.02
C PRO A 93 14.20 -3.61 -18.78
N ASP A 94 14.42 -2.45 -18.16
CA ASP A 94 15.49 -2.28 -17.19
C ASP A 94 15.21 -2.92 -15.83
N ASN A 95 13.93 -2.92 -15.40
CA ASN A 95 13.53 -3.39 -14.07
C ASN A 95 14.46 -2.83 -12.96
N ARG A 96 14.82 -1.55 -13.08
CA ARG A 96 15.84 -0.91 -12.23
C ARG A 96 15.25 -0.58 -10.87
N LEU A 97 15.92 -1.02 -9.81
CA LEU A 97 15.61 -0.64 -8.44
C LEU A 97 16.11 0.78 -8.13
N PHE A 98 15.20 1.61 -7.62
CA PHE A 98 15.52 2.85 -6.92
C PHE A 98 15.18 2.64 -5.45
N ALA A 99 16.19 2.69 -4.57
CA ALA A 99 15.99 2.45 -3.16
C ALA A 99 16.83 3.40 -2.30
N LYS A 100 16.34 3.69 -1.10
CA LYS A 100 17.01 4.55 -0.13
C LYS A 100 16.60 4.16 1.30
N ILE A 101 17.48 4.43 2.25
CA ILE A 101 17.12 4.47 3.66
C ILE A 101 16.61 5.88 3.97
N LEU A 102 15.38 5.98 4.46
CA LEU A 102 14.73 7.22 4.87
C LEU A 102 14.66 7.30 6.39
N ASN A 103 14.86 8.49 6.92
CA ASN A 103 14.70 8.82 8.33
C ASN A 103 13.51 9.77 8.52
N LYS A 104 13.13 10.03 9.78
CA LYS A 104 12.12 11.04 10.12
C LYS A 104 12.32 12.36 9.35
N GLY A 105 11.27 12.80 8.67
CA GLY A 105 11.23 14.01 7.86
C GLY A 105 11.61 13.82 6.38
N ASP A 106 12.21 12.68 6.02
CA ASP A 106 12.52 12.38 4.62
C ASP A 106 11.26 12.05 3.82
N VAL A 107 11.33 12.35 2.53
CA VAL A 107 10.23 12.17 1.56
C VAL A 107 10.71 11.34 0.37
N ILE A 108 9.85 10.48 -0.15
CA ILE A 108 10.03 9.78 -1.42
C ILE A 108 8.75 9.81 -2.26
N VAL A 109 8.91 9.69 -3.57
CA VAL A 109 7.81 9.61 -4.53
C VAL A 109 7.84 8.25 -5.22
N PHE A 110 6.69 7.58 -5.29
CA PHE A 110 6.48 6.36 -6.06
C PHE A 110 5.59 6.66 -7.26
N PRO A 111 6.12 6.57 -8.51
CA PRO A 111 5.32 6.80 -9.71
C PRO A 111 4.14 5.83 -9.82
N ILE A 112 3.03 6.32 -10.38
CA ILE A 112 1.80 5.54 -10.56
C ILE A 112 2.05 4.17 -11.21
N GLY A 113 1.45 3.13 -10.64
CA GLY A 113 1.50 1.78 -11.19
C GLY A 113 2.82 1.02 -10.99
N LEU A 114 3.89 1.64 -10.49
CA LEU A 114 5.15 0.93 -10.24
C LEU A 114 5.11 0.11 -8.96
N ILE A 115 5.75 -1.07 -9.01
CA ILE A 115 5.90 -1.94 -7.85
C ILE A 115 6.88 -1.27 -6.88
N HIS A 116 6.47 -1.14 -5.63
CA HIS A 116 7.27 -0.57 -4.56
C HIS A 116 7.00 -1.26 -3.22
N PHE A 117 7.84 -0.99 -2.23
CA PHE A 117 7.82 -1.65 -0.93
C PHE A 117 8.48 -0.78 0.14
N GLN A 118 8.24 -1.14 1.40
CA GLN A 118 8.92 -0.57 2.55
C GLN A 118 9.24 -1.67 3.58
N ILE A 119 10.37 -1.55 4.26
CA ILE A 119 10.73 -2.37 5.42
C ILE A 119 11.34 -1.50 6.51
N ASN A 120 10.89 -1.68 7.74
CA ASN A 120 11.49 -1.05 8.90
C ASN A 120 12.77 -1.78 9.32
N MET A 121 13.92 -1.28 8.90
CA MET A 121 15.22 -1.85 9.27
C MET A 121 15.69 -1.44 10.69
N GLY A 122 14.90 -0.61 11.38
CA GLY A 122 15.18 -0.16 12.73
C GLY A 122 14.81 -1.17 13.81
N GLN A 123 15.38 -0.99 14.99
CA GLN A 123 15.04 -1.76 16.20
C GLN A 123 13.83 -1.19 16.95
N THR A 124 13.31 -0.05 16.49
CA THR A 124 12.12 0.62 17.05
C THR A 124 11.01 0.64 16.01
N ASN A 125 9.79 0.97 16.44
CA ASN A 125 8.68 1.19 15.52
C ASN A 125 8.99 2.35 14.55
N ALA A 126 8.35 2.31 13.38
CA ALA A 126 8.40 3.37 12.38
C ALA A 126 6.99 3.73 11.90
N VAL A 127 6.81 4.97 11.46
CA VAL A 127 5.53 5.49 10.99
C VAL A 127 5.76 6.26 9.69
N ALA A 128 4.92 5.98 8.69
CA ALA A 128 4.91 6.72 7.42
C ALA A 128 3.51 7.25 7.09
N LEU A 129 3.47 8.35 6.34
CA LEU A 129 2.25 9.02 5.90
C LEU A 129 2.28 9.22 4.37
N PRO A 130 1.82 8.21 3.60
CA PRO A 130 1.62 8.36 2.16
C PRO A 130 0.43 9.24 1.81
N HIS A 131 0.60 10.02 0.74
CA HIS A 131 -0.41 10.87 0.11
C HIS A 131 -0.55 10.46 -1.34
N PHE A 132 -1.77 10.49 -1.85
CA PHE A 132 -2.11 10.00 -3.18
C PHE A 132 -2.80 11.08 -3.99
N ASN A 133 -2.48 11.16 -5.27
CA ASN A 133 -3.21 12.01 -6.24
C ASN A 133 -4.46 11.31 -6.81
N SER A 134 -5.18 10.59 -5.95
CA SER A 134 -6.51 10.03 -6.23
C SER A 134 -7.29 9.90 -4.93
N GLN A 135 -8.61 10.08 -5.00
CA GLN A 135 -9.52 9.81 -3.87
C GLN A 135 -9.60 8.31 -3.51
N ASN A 136 -9.23 7.45 -4.46
CA ASN A 136 -9.14 6.01 -4.29
C ASN A 136 -7.97 5.46 -5.13
N PRO A 137 -6.77 5.31 -4.55
CA PRO A 137 -5.57 4.90 -5.28
C PRO A 137 -5.61 3.45 -5.77
N GLY A 138 -6.41 2.61 -5.09
CA GLY A 138 -6.34 1.15 -5.20
C GLY A 138 -5.06 0.61 -4.56
N PHE A 139 -5.07 -0.68 -4.20
CA PHE A 139 -3.94 -1.32 -3.56
C PHE A 139 -3.88 -2.77 -4.05
N ILE A 140 -2.76 -3.15 -4.65
CA ILE A 140 -2.55 -4.49 -5.18
C ILE A 140 -1.26 -5.04 -4.57
N THR A 141 -1.38 -5.88 -3.54
CA THR A 141 -0.27 -6.67 -3.04
C THR A 141 0.08 -7.76 -4.05
N ILE A 142 1.32 -7.77 -4.53
CA ILE A 142 1.71 -8.59 -5.69
C ILE A 142 1.54 -10.08 -5.40
N ALA A 143 2.02 -10.57 -4.25
CA ALA A 143 1.91 -11.98 -3.92
C ALA A 143 0.44 -12.43 -3.77
N ASN A 144 -0.41 -11.60 -3.15
CA ASN A 144 -1.83 -11.89 -2.96
C ASN A 144 -2.56 -11.95 -4.30
N ALA A 145 -2.27 -11.03 -5.22
CA ALA A 145 -2.88 -11.02 -6.54
C ALA A 145 -2.41 -12.18 -7.44
N VAL A 146 -1.14 -12.58 -7.33
CA VAL A 146 -0.56 -13.63 -8.18
C VAL A 146 -0.84 -15.04 -7.65
N PHE A 147 -0.62 -15.26 -6.35
CA PHE A 147 -0.69 -16.58 -5.74
C PHE A 147 -1.94 -16.80 -4.88
N GLY A 148 -2.59 -15.72 -4.41
CA GLY A 148 -3.78 -15.77 -3.55
C GLY A 148 -5.09 -15.35 -4.22
N SER A 149 -5.13 -15.25 -5.55
CA SER A 149 -6.34 -14.82 -6.27
C SER A 149 -7.48 -15.84 -6.09
N ASN A 150 -8.73 -15.36 -6.16
CA ASN A 150 -9.91 -16.20 -6.14
C ASN A 150 -10.84 -15.86 -7.33
N PRO A 151 -11.03 -16.78 -8.31
CA PRO A 151 -10.38 -18.09 -8.42
C PRO A 151 -8.85 -18.00 -8.63
N PRO A 152 -8.08 -19.07 -8.34
CA PRO A 152 -6.63 -19.07 -8.52
C PRO A 152 -6.27 -18.97 -10.00
N ILE A 153 -5.16 -18.28 -10.31
CA ILE A 153 -4.55 -18.30 -11.64
C ILE A 153 -4.18 -19.74 -12.00
N ASN A 154 -4.36 -20.13 -13.27
CA ASN A 154 -3.98 -21.46 -13.73
C ASN A 154 -2.50 -21.74 -13.40
N PRO A 155 -2.18 -22.84 -12.69
CA PRO A 155 -0.82 -23.12 -12.24
C PRO A 155 0.17 -23.36 -13.39
N ASP A 156 -0.28 -23.81 -14.57
CA ASP A 156 0.57 -23.91 -15.76
C ASP A 156 1.07 -22.54 -16.25
N VAL A 157 0.23 -21.50 -16.11
CA VAL A 157 0.62 -20.11 -16.43
C VAL A 157 1.71 -19.66 -15.47
N LEU A 158 1.52 -19.87 -14.17
CA LEU A 158 2.49 -19.47 -13.15
C LEU A 158 3.79 -20.27 -13.21
N THR A 159 3.72 -21.57 -13.49
CA THR A 159 4.89 -22.45 -13.70
C THR A 159 5.77 -21.89 -14.82
N LYS A 160 5.17 -21.55 -15.97
CA LYS A 160 5.89 -20.97 -17.09
C LYS A 160 6.37 -19.54 -16.81
N ALA A 161 5.55 -18.70 -16.19
CA ALA A 161 5.86 -17.29 -15.94
C ALA A 161 6.98 -17.11 -14.91
N PHE A 162 6.98 -17.91 -13.84
CA PHE A 162 7.98 -17.84 -12.77
C PHE A 162 9.15 -18.80 -12.99
N GLN A 163 9.08 -19.70 -13.97
CA GLN A 163 10.12 -20.70 -14.28
C GLN A 163 10.42 -21.60 -13.07
N LEU A 164 9.36 -21.98 -12.36
CA LEU A 164 9.41 -22.82 -11.17
C LEU A 164 8.70 -24.14 -11.42
N ASP A 165 9.03 -25.16 -10.64
CA ASP A 165 8.31 -26.43 -10.69
C ASP A 165 6.85 -26.27 -10.25
N MET A 166 5.99 -27.10 -10.83
CA MET A 166 4.55 -27.15 -10.54
C MET A 166 4.26 -27.31 -9.04
N ASP A 167 5.07 -28.11 -8.34
CA ASP A 167 4.91 -28.33 -6.89
C ASP A 167 5.21 -27.07 -6.07
N VAL A 168 6.16 -26.24 -6.51
CA VAL A 168 6.46 -24.95 -5.87
C VAL A 168 5.31 -23.97 -6.09
N ILE A 169 4.76 -23.90 -7.30
CA ILE A 169 3.58 -23.06 -7.58
C ILE A 169 2.38 -23.51 -6.76
N ASN A 170 2.12 -24.81 -6.72
CA ASN A 170 1.04 -25.37 -5.91
C ASN A 170 1.24 -25.07 -4.42
N TYR A 171 2.49 -25.12 -3.93
CA TYR A 171 2.81 -24.72 -2.56
C TYR A 171 2.51 -23.24 -2.32
N LEU A 172 2.95 -22.34 -3.22
CA LEU A 172 2.72 -20.91 -3.12
C LEU A 172 1.23 -20.56 -3.16
N GLN A 173 0.44 -21.20 -4.03
CA GLN A 173 -1.00 -20.98 -4.12
C GLN A 173 -1.79 -21.52 -2.91
N LYS A 174 -1.21 -22.46 -2.16
CA LYS A 174 -1.77 -22.95 -0.90
C LYS A 174 -1.39 -22.09 0.31
N GLN A 175 -0.43 -21.17 0.17
CA GLN A 175 -0.07 -20.28 1.27
C GLN A 175 -1.18 -19.26 1.54
N LEU A 176 -1.30 -18.85 2.79
CA LEU A 176 -2.14 -17.74 3.16
C LEU A 176 -1.37 -16.43 2.98
N TRP A 177 -1.69 -15.71 1.91
CA TRP A 177 -1.12 -14.39 1.62
C TRP A 177 -1.93 -13.32 2.35
N LEU A 178 -1.30 -12.66 3.32
CA LEU A 178 -1.96 -11.69 4.19
C LEU A 178 -1.89 -10.27 3.61
N ASN A 179 -2.92 -9.51 3.91
CA ASN A 179 -2.95 -8.06 3.76
C ASN A 179 -2.50 -7.40 5.07
N ASN A 180 -1.97 -6.19 5.00
CA ASN A 180 -1.66 -5.36 6.17
C ASN A 180 -2.67 -4.22 6.35
N ASP A 181 -3.69 -4.12 5.49
CA ASP A 181 -4.81 -3.17 5.54
C ASP A 181 -6.05 -3.68 6.28
#